data_AF-A0A2H3RPF0-F1
#
_entry.id   AF-A0A2H3RPF0-F1
#
_cell.length_a   1.000
_cell.length_b   1.000
_cell.length_c   1.000
_cell.angle_alpha   90.00
_cell.angle_beta   90.00
_cell.angle_gamma   90.00
#
_symmetry.space_group_name_H-M   'P 1'
#
loop_
_entity.id
_entity.type
_entity.pdbx_description
1 polymer ?
#
loop_
_entity_poly.entity_id
_entity_poly.type
_entity_poly.pdbx_seq_one_letter_code
_entity_poly.pdbx_strand_id
1 'polypeptide(L)'
;MATIKFTNNYIRVNCDPTVKSINLFLDDKSEELPNDGKFSTKKYSGESKKAVVTYKVPPPAPTTYSVGQGVVFPDGAQVTITGGADGTQLVQAEDKNGNKGTWILVGADEKD
;
A
#
# COMPACT_ATOMS: atom_id res chain seq x y z
N MET A 1 -6.99 6.81 15.06
CA MET A 1 -5.95 6.08 14.31
C MET A 1 -6.16 6.40 12.84
N ALA A 2 -5.15 6.92 12.14
CA ALA A 2 -5.29 7.30 10.73
C ALA A 2 -5.58 6.06 9.85
N THR A 3 -6.37 6.23 8.80
CA THR A 3 -6.71 5.16 7.85
C THR A 3 -6.63 5.66 6.42
N ILE A 4 -6.35 4.75 5.50
CA ILE A 4 -6.42 5.00 4.06
C ILE A 4 -7.67 4.30 3.54
N LYS A 5 -8.66 5.09 3.12
CA LYS A 5 -9.96 4.60 2.70
C LYS A 5 -10.07 4.53 1.19
N PHE A 6 -10.47 3.36 0.71
CA PHE A 6 -10.75 3.07 -0.68
C PHE A 6 -12.26 2.91 -0.89
N THR A 7 -12.78 3.52 -1.94
CA THR A 7 -14.17 3.44 -2.38
C THR A 7 -14.20 3.04 -3.85
N ASN A 8 -14.48 1.76 -4.12
CA ASN A 8 -14.50 1.15 -5.45
C ASN A 8 -13.30 1.53 -6.35
N ASN A 9 -12.10 1.62 -5.77
CA ASN A 9 -10.92 2.08 -6.47
C ASN A 9 -10.27 0.98 -7.29
N TYR A 10 -9.62 1.38 -8.39
CA TYR A 10 -8.70 0.51 -9.12
C TYR A 10 -7.29 0.72 -8.58
N ILE A 11 -6.61 -0.36 -8.22
CA ILE A 11 -5.29 -0.28 -7.58
C ILE A 11 -4.24 -0.81 -8.54
N ARG A 12 -3.17 -0.04 -8.74
CA ARG A 12 -1.94 -0.49 -9.40
C ARG A 12 -0.82 -0.52 -8.38
N VAL A 13 -0.11 -1.63 -8.28
CA VAL A 13 1.13 -1.70 -7.51
C VAL A 13 2.30 -1.47 -8.46
N ASN A 14 3.05 -0.41 -8.19
CA ASN A 14 4.23 0.00 -8.93
C ASN A 14 5.34 0.34 -7.93
N CYS A 15 5.58 -0.63 -7.04
CA CYS A 15 6.60 -0.56 -5.99
C CYS A 15 7.99 -0.87 -6.56
N ASP A 16 9.01 -0.78 -5.70
CA ASP A 16 10.38 -1.15 -6.05
C ASP A 16 10.48 -2.53 -6.74
N PRO A 17 11.38 -2.73 -7.72
CA PRO A 17 11.51 -4.00 -8.44
C PRO A 17 11.78 -5.23 -7.55
N THR A 18 12.30 -5.04 -6.33
CA THR A 18 12.50 -6.11 -5.34
C THR A 18 11.19 -6.56 -4.68
N VAL A 19 10.13 -5.76 -4.74
CA VAL A 19 8.81 -6.11 -4.20
C VAL A 19 8.10 -7.08 -5.14
N LYS A 20 7.58 -8.18 -4.58
CA LYS A 20 6.74 -9.17 -5.26
C LYS A 20 5.27 -8.77 -5.21
N SER A 21 4.76 -8.46 -4.02
CA SER A 21 3.35 -8.17 -3.78
C SER A 21 3.17 -7.31 -2.53
N ILE A 22 1.98 -6.73 -2.39
CA ILE A 22 1.57 -6.00 -1.20
C ILE A 22 0.16 -6.40 -0.78
N ASN A 23 -0.05 -6.61 0.51
CA ASN A 23 -1.38 -6.81 1.09
C ASN A 23 -1.77 -5.54 1.86
N LEU A 24 -2.91 -4.95 1.48
CA LEU A 24 -3.44 -3.71 2.06
C LEU A 24 -4.54 -3.94 3.11
N PHE A 25 -4.94 -5.21 3.33
CA PHE A 25 -6.01 -5.62 4.26
C PHE A 25 -7.33 -4.88 4.00
N LEU A 26 -7.71 -4.76 2.72
CA LEU A 26 -8.99 -4.15 2.31
C LEU A 26 -10.17 -5.13 2.44
N ASP A 27 -9.86 -6.42 2.61
CA ASP A 27 -10.83 -7.48 2.88
C ASP A 27 -10.32 -8.43 3.97
N ASP A 28 -11.23 -9.28 4.47
CA ASP A 28 -10.92 -10.30 5.48
C ASP A 28 -10.06 -11.45 4.94
N LYS A 29 -9.85 -11.51 3.62
CA LYS A 29 -9.12 -12.60 2.95
C LYS A 29 -7.64 -12.32 2.83
N SER A 30 -7.17 -11.12 3.21
CA SER A 30 -5.75 -10.76 3.17
C SER A 30 -5.16 -10.95 1.78
N GLU A 31 -5.87 -10.48 0.76
CA GLU A 31 -5.44 -10.60 -0.63
C GLU A 31 -4.12 -9.85 -0.91
N GLU A 32 -3.21 -10.54 -1.59
CA GLU A 32 -1.96 -9.94 -2.08
C GLU A 32 -2.16 -9.34 -3.49
N LEU A 33 -1.89 -8.04 -3.60
CA LEU A 33 -1.84 -7.32 -4.87
C LEU A 33 -0.44 -7.49 -5.51
N PRO A 34 -0.33 -8.04 -6.72
CA PRO A 34 0.97 -8.27 -7.36
C PRO A 34 1.61 -6.95 -7.81
N ASN A 35 2.94 -6.83 -7.67
CA ASN A 35 3.72 -5.72 -8.22
C ASN A 35 4.02 -5.93 -9.71
N ASP A 36 2.99 -5.78 -10.54
CA ASP A 36 3.07 -6.00 -11.99
C ASP A 36 2.89 -4.72 -12.83
N GLY A 37 2.74 -3.57 -12.17
CA GLY A 37 2.58 -2.27 -12.82
C GLY A 37 1.25 -2.07 -13.54
N LYS A 38 0.27 -2.97 -13.36
CA LYS A 38 -1.06 -2.87 -14.00
C LYS A 38 -2.13 -2.51 -12.98
N PHE A 39 -3.18 -1.83 -13.43
CA PHE A 39 -4.37 -1.66 -12.61
C PHE A 39 -5.10 -2.98 -12.47
N SER A 40 -5.66 -3.20 -11.27
CA SER A 40 -6.53 -4.31 -10.99
C SER A 40 -7.74 -4.35 -11.94
N THR A 41 -8.19 -5.55 -12.26
CA THR A 41 -9.41 -5.75 -13.06
C THR A 41 -10.69 -5.54 -12.24
N LYS A 42 -10.62 -5.81 -10.93
CA LYS A 42 -11.69 -5.54 -9.96
C LYS A 42 -11.45 -4.24 -9.19
N LYS A 43 -12.54 -3.73 -8.63
CA LYS A 43 -12.54 -2.56 -7.74
C LYS A 43 -12.37 -3.01 -6.29
N TYR A 44 -11.65 -2.21 -5.51
CA TYR A 44 -11.42 -2.44 -4.09
C TYR A 44 -12.10 -1.35 -3.25
N SER A 45 -12.74 -1.80 -2.18
CA SER A 45 -13.36 -0.94 -1.17
C SER A 45 -12.92 -1.44 0.20
N GLY A 46 -12.64 -0.53 1.12
CA GLY A 46 -12.19 -0.88 2.46
C GLY A 46 -11.31 0.19 3.09
N GLU A 47 -11.00 0.00 4.36
CA GLU A 47 -10.12 0.87 5.12
C GLU A 47 -8.82 0.12 5.43
N SER A 48 -7.71 0.58 4.85
CA SER A 48 -6.40 0.06 5.19
C SER A 48 -5.87 0.77 6.43
N LYS A 49 -5.42 -0.01 7.41
CA LYS A 49 -4.71 0.44 8.61
C LYS A 49 -3.24 0.02 8.63
N LYS A 50 -2.89 -0.94 7.78
CA LYS A 50 -1.56 -1.50 7.64
C LYS A 50 -1.36 -2.03 6.22
N ALA A 51 -0.11 -2.12 5.82
CA ALA A 51 0.30 -2.78 4.59
C ALA A 51 1.42 -3.78 4.90
N VAL A 52 1.40 -4.94 4.24
CA VAL A 52 2.49 -5.92 4.32
C VAL A 52 3.09 -6.08 2.93
N VAL A 53 4.39 -5.82 2.84
CA VAL A 53 5.18 -5.95 1.60
C VAL A 53 5.91 -7.29 1.60
N THR A 54 5.74 -8.06 0.53
CA THR A 54 6.41 -9.34 0.30
C THR A 54 7.45 -9.16 -0.81
N TYR A 55 8.69 -9.63 -0.60
CA TYR A 55 9.84 -9.42 -1.49
C TYR A 55 10.12 -10.62 -2.43
N LYS A 56 10.92 -10.38 -3.48
CA LYS A 56 11.47 -11.38 -4.42
C LYS A 56 12.72 -12.07 -3.85
N VAL A 57 13.13 -13.19 -4.45
CA VAL A 57 14.09 -14.16 -3.88
C VAL A 57 15.57 -13.78 -4.09
N PRO A 58 16.48 -14.03 -3.11
CA PRO A 58 16.19 -14.45 -1.74
C PRO A 58 15.53 -13.30 -0.98
N PRO A 59 14.32 -13.51 -0.43
CA PRO A 59 13.59 -12.38 0.11
C PRO A 59 14.10 -12.06 1.51
N PRO A 60 14.30 -10.78 1.87
CA PRO A 60 14.16 -10.40 3.26
C PRO A 60 12.75 -10.78 3.75
N ALA A 61 12.58 -10.89 5.07
CA ALA A 61 11.28 -11.20 5.65
C ALA A 61 10.23 -10.15 5.22
N PRO A 62 8.95 -10.52 5.05
CA PRO A 62 7.89 -9.56 4.75
C PRO A 62 7.87 -8.43 5.77
N THR A 63 7.71 -7.20 5.28
CA THR A 63 7.81 -6.00 6.11
C THR A 63 6.43 -5.38 6.31
N THR A 64 6.11 -5.07 7.56
CA THR A 64 4.82 -4.48 7.94
C THR A 64 4.94 -2.97 8.14
N TYR A 65 4.01 -2.23 7.53
CA TYR A 65 3.88 -0.79 7.63
C TYR A 65 2.51 -0.46 8.26
N SER A 66 2.45 0.57 9.10
CA SER A 66 1.23 1.13 9.67
C SER A 66 0.89 2.45 9.01
N VAL A 67 -0.38 2.86 8.95
CA VAL A 67 -0.74 4.15 8.36
C VAL A 67 -0.11 5.30 9.15
N GLY A 68 0.73 6.09 8.49
CA GLY A 68 1.29 7.34 9.02
C GLY A 68 0.40 8.53 8.63
N GLN A 69 0.05 8.64 7.35
CA GLN A 69 -0.87 9.65 6.85
C GLN A 69 -2.11 8.99 6.22
N GLY A 70 -3.27 9.28 6.78
CA GLY A 70 -4.55 8.82 6.23
C GLY A 70 -5.01 9.64 5.03
N VAL A 71 -5.89 9.05 4.22
CA VAL A 71 -6.55 9.72 3.08
C VAL A 71 -7.86 9.01 2.77
N VAL A 72 -8.81 9.73 2.18
CA VAL A 72 -10.02 9.14 1.60
C VAL A 72 -9.94 9.32 0.09
N PHE A 73 -9.77 8.23 -0.65
CA PHE A 73 -9.78 8.28 -2.11
C PHE A 73 -11.20 8.46 -2.64
N PRO A 74 -11.39 9.29 -3.68
CA PRO A 74 -12.69 9.44 -4.34
C PRO A 74 -13.19 8.11 -4.92
N ASP A 75 -14.51 7.98 -5.04
CA ASP A 75 -15.14 6.79 -5.62
C ASP A 75 -14.64 6.53 -7.05
N GLY A 76 -14.23 5.30 -7.35
CA GLY A 76 -13.78 4.90 -8.67
C GLY A 76 -12.40 5.44 -9.08
N ALA A 77 -11.69 6.16 -8.21
CA ALA A 77 -10.36 6.68 -8.52
C ALA A 77 -9.36 5.55 -8.78
N GLN A 78 -8.40 5.84 -9.66
CA GLN A 78 -7.23 5.00 -9.91
C GLN A 78 -6.13 5.39 -8.92
N VAL A 79 -5.72 4.43 -8.10
CA VAL A 79 -4.72 4.61 -7.04
C VAL A 79 -3.47 3.83 -7.41
N THR A 80 -2.32 4.50 -7.41
CA THR A 80 -1.01 3.86 -7.58
C THR A 80 -0.34 3.72 -6.23
N ILE A 81 0.17 2.52 -5.95
CA ILE A 81 0.99 2.23 -4.78
C ILE A 81 2.46 2.22 -5.20
N THR A 82 3.31 2.92 -4.45
CA THR A 82 4.75 3.04 -4.71
C THR A 82 5.57 2.88 -3.43
N GLY A 83 6.89 2.69 -3.57
CA GLY A 83 7.83 2.54 -2.46
C GLY A 83 8.06 1.08 -2.06
N GLY A 84 8.30 0.84 -0.78
CA GLY A 84 8.41 -0.50 -0.20
C GLY A 84 9.69 -1.26 -0.52
N ALA A 85 10.76 -0.60 -1.02
CA ALA A 85 12.06 -1.27 -1.15
C ALA A 85 12.57 -1.74 0.23
N ASP A 86 13.43 -2.74 0.25
CA ASP A 86 13.98 -3.25 1.51
C ASP A 86 14.70 -2.14 2.30
N GLY A 87 14.43 -2.06 3.60
CA GLY A 87 14.94 -1.00 4.48
C GLY A 87 14.33 0.40 4.28
N THR A 88 13.36 0.58 3.38
CA THR A 88 12.67 1.88 3.23
C THR A 88 11.62 2.08 4.31
N GLN A 89 11.41 3.34 4.67
CA GLN A 89 10.48 3.70 5.75
C GLN A 89 9.05 3.91 5.26
N LEU A 90 8.80 3.91 3.94
CA LEU A 90 7.55 4.43 3.38
C LEU A 90 6.99 3.57 2.25
N VAL A 91 5.67 3.39 2.28
CA VAL A 91 4.83 3.00 1.14
C VAL A 91 3.80 4.09 0.95
N GLN A 92 3.56 4.52 -0.29
CA GLN A 92 2.60 5.59 -0.59
C GLN A 92 1.49 5.08 -1.49
N ALA A 93 0.27 5.54 -1.24
CA ALA A 93 -0.84 5.49 -2.18
C ALA A 93 -1.12 6.90 -2.71
N GLU A 94 -1.25 7.04 -4.02
CA GLU A 94 -1.56 8.31 -4.67
C GLU A 94 -2.55 8.15 -5.81
N ASP A 95 -3.52 9.06 -5.92
CA ASP A 95 -4.38 9.18 -7.10
C ASP A 95 -3.89 10.27 -8.07
N LYS A 96 -4.47 10.34 -9.26
CA LYS A 96 -4.12 11.34 -10.28
C LYS A 96 -4.39 12.81 -9.86
N ASN A 97 -5.17 13.02 -8.81
CA ASN A 97 -5.53 14.35 -8.32
C ASN A 97 -4.60 14.82 -7.19
N GLY A 98 -3.61 14.00 -6.80
CA GLY A 98 -2.66 14.32 -5.74
C GLY A 98 -3.15 13.98 -4.34
N ASN A 99 -4.26 13.24 -4.19
CA ASN A 99 -4.64 12.69 -2.89
C ASN A 99 -3.61 11.63 -2.49
N LYS A 100 -3.02 11.77 -1.29
CA LYS A 100 -1.91 10.91 -0.83
C LYS A 100 -2.18 10.34 0.54
N GLY A 101 -2.00 9.04 0.66
CA GLY A 101 -1.92 8.32 1.94
C GLY A 101 -0.59 7.60 2.04
N THR A 102 -0.06 7.45 3.25
CA THR A 102 1.23 6.77 3.48
C THR A 102 1.10 5.72 4.57
N TRP A 103 1.78 4.60 4.35
CA TRP A 103 2.14 3.65 5.39
C TRP A 103 3.62 3.82 5.73
N ILE A 104 3.94 3.89 7.01
CA ILE A 104 5.28 4.01 7.57
C ILE A 104 5.70 2.71 8.26
N LEU A 105 6.98 2.37 8.21
CA LEU A 105 7.51 1.15 8.80
C LEU A 105 7.20 1.08 10.30
N VAL A 106 6.63 -0.03 10.77
CA VAL A 106 6.31 -0.21 12.19
C VAL A 106 7.62 -0.23 13.00
N GLY A 107 7.74 0.67 13.98
CA GLY A 107 8.99 0.89 14.72
C GLY A 107 9.89 2.00 14.16
N ALA A 108 9.45 2.71 13.13
CA ALA A 108 10.06 3.98 12.69
C ALA A 108 9.57 5.20 13.49
N ASP A 109 8.74 5.00 14.52
CA ASP A 109 8.27 6.10 15.37
C ASP A 109 9.33 6.56 16.38
N GLU A 110 9.55 7.89 16.30
CA GLU A 110 10.02 8.83 17.32
C GLU A 110 11.44 8.61 17.83
N LYS A 111 12.44 9.00 17.03
CA LYS A 111 13.60 9.67 17.64
C LYS A 111 13.16 11.08 18.01
N ASP A 112 12.87 11.27 19.30
CA ASP A 112 13.06 12.52 20.03
C ASP A 112 14.40 13.19 19.67
#